data_AF-A0A2G6FIM0-F1
#
_entry.id   AF-A0A2G6FIM0-F1
#
_cell.length_a   1.000
_cell.length_b   1.000
_cell.length_c   1.000
_cell.angle_alpha   90.00
_cell.angle_beta   90.00
_cell.angle_gamma   90.00
#
_symmetry.space_group_name_H-M   'P 1'
#
loop_
_entity.id
_entity.type
_entity.pdbx_description
1 polymer ?
#
loop_
_entity_poly.entity_id
_entity_poly.type
_entity_poly.pdbx_seq_one_letter_code
_entity_poly.pdbx_strand_id
1 'polypeptide(L)'
;KSWQLVQSTLTRDPAARPIVIILTDGKANVSLGGEKPVAEMERLALTLRQEKRVQYLVVDTEEEGPVSFGLARRLAIGLGAGYFRINDLRAEELVRIVRENQR
;
A
#
# COMPACT_ATOMS: atom_id res chain seq x y z
N LYS A 1 4.46 -9.73 8.97
CA LYS A 1 5.18 -8.93 10.00
C LYS A 1 4.59 -7.52 10.15
N SER A 2 4.50 -6.69 9.10
CA SER A 2 3.95 -5.33 9.20
C SER A 2 2.49 -5.27 9.72
N TRP A 3 1.62 -6.20 9.29
CA TRP A 3 0.24 -6.26 9.77
C TRP A 3 0.13 -6.59 11.28
N GLN A 4 0.99 -7.46 11.80
CA GLN A 4 0.98 -7.79 13.23
C GLN A 4 1.36 -6.59 14.09
N LEU A 5 2.26 -5.72 13.60
CA LEU A 5 2.58 -4.46 14.26
C LEU A 5 1.36 -3.55 14.30
N VAL A 6 0.69 -3.36 13.16
CA VAL A 6 -0.56 -2.56 13.08
C VAL A 6 -1.62 -3.10 14.04
N GLN A 7 -1.85 -4.42 14.06
CA GLN A 7 -2.78 -5.03 15.00
C GLN A 7 -2.37 -4.79 16.45
N SER A 8 -1.08 -4.95 16.79
CA SER A 8 -0.60 -4.70 18.15
C SER A 8 -0.78 -3.24 18.57
N THR A 9 -0.58 -2.29 17.65
CA THR A 9 -0.82 -0.86 17.87
C THR A 9 -2.28 -0.59 18.15
N LEU A 10 -3.19 -1.12 17.32
CA LEU A 10 -4.63 -0.94 17.48
C LEU A 10 -5.21 -1.62 18.73
N THR A 11 -4.59 -2.72 19.17
CA THR A 11 -4.96 -3.39 20.44
C THR A 11 -4.49 -2.58 21.64
N ARG A 12 -3.30 -1.98 21.58
CA ARG A 12 -2.76 -1.13 22.66
C ARG A 12 -3.48 0.22 22.75
N ASP A 13 -3.77 0.81 21.61
CA ASP A 13 -4.47 2.09 21.49
C ASP A 13 -5.59 1.96 20.44
N PRO A 14 -6.84 1.67 20.87
CA PRO A 14 -7.97 1.56 19.97
C PRO A 14 -8.31 2.84 19.20
N ALA A 15 -7.87 4.01 19.69
CA ALA A 15 -8.08 5.31 19.05
C ALA A 15 -6.97 5.66 18.04
N ALA A 16 -5.90 4.88 17.99
CA ALA A 16 -4.82 5.09 17.03
C ALA A 16 -5.31 5.02 15.58
N ARG A 17 -4.76 5.90 14.75
CA ARG A 17 -4.99 5.94 13.29
C ARG A 17 -3.66 5.76 12.55
N PRO A 18 -3.14 4.52 12.48
CA PRO A 18 -1.83 4.27 11.88
C PRO A 18 -1.86 4.50 10.35
N ILE A 19 -0.75 5.03 9.83
CA ILE A 19 -0.51 5.16 8.40
C ILE A 19 0.52 4.11 7.99
N VAL A 20 0.18 3.27 7.02
CA VAL A 20 1.04 2.22 6.48
C VAL A 20 1.46 2.61 5.07
N ILE A 21 2.75 2.85 4.90
CA ILE A 21 3.36 3.14 3.61
C ILE A 21 4.00 1.86 3.07
N ILE A 22 3.58 1.44 1.87
CA ILE A 22 4.07 0.25 1.18
C ILE A 22 4.91 0.73 0.00
N LEU A 23 6.22 0.52 0.09
CA LEU A 23 7.14 0.73 -1.03
C LEU A 23 7.23 -0.59 -1.81
N THR A 24 6.95 -0.58 -3.10
CA THR A 24 7.06 -1.76 -3.97
C THR A 24 7.53 -1.34 -5.35
N ASP A 25 8.43 -2.12 -5.94
CA ASP A 25 8.92 -1.93 -7.30
C ASP A 25 7.96 -2.47 -8.37
N GLY A 26 6.70 -2.76 -8.00
CA GLY A 26 5.68 -3.33 -8.89
C GLY A 26 5.98 -4.76 -9.36
N LYS A 27 7.16 -5.28 -9.02
CA LYS A 27 7.66 -6.59 -9.41
C LYS A 27 7.36 -7.54 -8.27
N ALA A 28 6.26 -8.26 -8.39
CA ALA A 28 6.18 -9.49 -7.62
C ALA A 28 7.14 -10.50 -8.25
N ASN A 29 7.99 -11.12 -7.43
CA ASN A 29 8.70 -12.36 -7.76
C ASN A 29 7.72 -13.55 -7.96
N VAL A 30 6.57 -13.29 -8.57
CA VAL A 30 5.55 -14.26 -8.88
C VAL A 30 5.67 -14.55 -10.36
N SER A 31 6.32 -15.67 -10.61
CA SER A 31 6.55 -16.29 -11.90
C SER A 31 5.42 -16.03 -12.90
N LEU A 32 5.80 -15.79 -14.14
CA LEU A 32 5.02 -15.93 -15.38
C LEU A 32 4.05 -17.13 -15.30
N GLY A 33 2.87 -16.90 -14.71
CA GLY A 33 1.98 -17.96 -14.20
C GLY A 33 0.63 -17.45 -13.69
N GLY A 34 0.11 -16.39 -14.31
CA GLY A 34 -1.32 -16.11 -14.46
C GLY A 34 -2.07 -15.50 -13.29
N GLU A 35 -2.47 -16.30 -12.29
CA GLU A 35 -3.70 -15.96 -11.54
C GLU A 35 -3.62 -16.10 -10.02
N LYS A 36 -2.89 -17.09 -9.49
CA LYS A 36 -2.92 -17.38 -8.04
C LYS A 36 -2.32 -16.27 -7.16
N PRO A 37 -1.13 -15.73 -7.48
CA PRO A 37 -0.44 -14.80 -6.57
C PRO A 37 -1.08 -13.42 -6.55
N VAL A 38 -1.58 -12.95 -7.70
CA VAL A 38 -2.25 -11.66 -7.78
C VAL A 38 -3.63 -11.71 -7.13
N ALA A 39 -4.39 -12.78 -7.33
CA ALA A 39 -5.67 -12.97 -6.65
C ALA A 39 -5.51 -13.09 -5.12
N GLU A 40 -4.43 -13.73 -4.66
CA GLU A 40 -4.11 -13.78 -3.22
C GLU A 40 -3.78 -12.40 -2.66
N MET A 41 -2.95 -11.63 -3.37
CA MET A 41 -2.65 -10.25 -3.01
C MET A 41 -3.91 -9.38 -2.94
N GLU A 42 -4.81 -9.49 -3.92
CA GLU A 42 -6.07 -8.75 -3.94
C GLU A 42 -7.00 -9.13 -2.78
N ARG A 43 -7.14 -10.42 -2.47
CA ARG A 43 -7.91 -10.87 -1.30
C ARG A 43 -7.35 -10.35 0.01
N LEU A 44 -6.03 -10.37 0.16
CA LEU A 44 -5.37 -9.83 1.34
C LEU A 44 -5.61 -8.32 1.44
N ALA A 45 -5.44 -7.57 0.33
CA ALA A 45 -5.68 -6.14 0.28
C ALA A 45 -7.12 -5.77 0.68
N LEU A 46 -8.10 -6.52 0.18
CA LEU A 46 -9.52 -6.33 0.54
C LEU A 46 -9.78 -6.62 2.02
N THR A 47 -9.09 -7.60 2.61
CA THR A 47 -9.19 -7.94 4.03
C THR A 47 -8.60 -6.81 4.89
N LEU A 48 -7.42 -6.32 4.53
CA LEU A 48 -6.72 -5.24 5.21
C LEU A 48 -7.52 -3.91 5.17
N ARG A 49 -8.23 -3.66 4.07
CA ARG A 49 -9.11 -2.49 3.90
C ARG A 49 -10.34 -2.48 4.82
N GLN A 50 -10.69 -3.62 5.43
CA GLN A 50 -11.80 -3.66 6.40
C GLN A 50 -11.47 -2.89 7.68
N GLU A 51 -10.19 -2.78 8.03
CA GLU A 51 -9.75 -1.97 9.17
C GLU A 51 -9.74 -0.48 8.81
N LYS A 52 -10.84 0.21 9.11
CA LYS A 52 -11.06 1.63 8.73
C LYS A 52 -10.15 2.62 9.46
N ARG A 53 -9.51 2.20 10.55
CA ARG A 53 -8.56 3.05 11.30
C ARG A 53 -7.20 3.14 10.62
N VAL A 54 -6.88 2.21 9.72
CA VAL A 54 -5.59 2.16 9.04
C VAL A 54 -5.70 2.88 7.70
N GLN A 55 -4.82 3.85 7.50
CA GLN A 55 -4.65 4.49 6.20
C GLN A 55 -3.48 3.82 5.47
N TYR A 56 -3.69 3.49 4.20
CA TYR A 56 -2.66 2.88 3.37
C TYR A 56 -2.17 3.87 2.29
N LEU A 57 -0.88 3.80 2.01
CA LEU A 57 -0.22 4.49 0.91
C LEU A 57 0.63 3.47 0.16
N VAL A 58 0.52 3.41 -1.16
CA VAL A 58 1.39 2.58 -2.01
C VAL A 58 2.27 3.49 -2.82
N VAL A 59 3.58 3.28 -2.71
CA VAL A 59 4.60 3.97 -3.46
C VAL A 59 5.27 2.97 -4.40
N ASP A 60 5.09 3.23 -5.68
CA ASP A 60 5.63 2.46 -6.77
C ASP A 60 7.05 2.93 -7.10
N THR A 61 8.04 2.09 -6.87
CA THR A 61 9.45 2.37 -7.14
C THR A 61 9.90 1.85 -8.50
N GLU A 62 8.98 1.40 -9.36
CA GLU A 62 9.29 0.98 -10.73
C GLU A 62 9.82 2.18 -11.54
N GLU A 63 10.96 1.99 -12.21
CA GLU A 63 11.48 2.97 -13.17
C GLU A 63 10.56 3.08 -14.38
N GLU A 64 10.47 4.27 -14.99
CA GLU A 64 9.67 4.45 -16.19
C GLU A 64 10.23 3.60 -17.34
N GLY A 65 9.46 2.59 -17.73
CA GLY A 65 9.82 1.69 -18.82
C GLY A 65 8.59 1.31 -19.65
N PRO A 66 8.81 0.72 -20.84
CA PRO A 66 7.74 0.33 -21.76
C PRO A 66 6.81 -0.77 -21.20
N VAL A 67 7.20 -1.42 -20.10
CA VAL A 67 6.41 -2.44 -19.40
C VAL A 67 6.28 -2.02 -17.95
N SER A 68 5.04 -1.82 -17.49
CA SER A 68 4.71 -1.73 -16.06
C SER A 68 3.70 -2.83 -15.75
N PHE A 69 3.98 -3.63 -14.73
CA PHE A 69 3.11 -4.74 -14.33
C PHE A 69 1.82 -4.28 -13.65
N GLY A 70 1.70 -2.98 -13.33
CA GLY A 70 0.49 -2.39 -12.74
C GLY A 70 0.10 -2.97 -11.38
N LEU A 71 0.96 -3.80 -10.78
CA LEU A 71 0.64 -4.55 -9.57
C LEU A 71 0.54 -3.63 -8.36
N ALA A 72 1.44 -2.65 -8.24
CA ALA A 72 1.40 -1.63 -7.21
C ALA A 72 0.08 -0.83 -7.27
N ARG A 73 -0.39 -0.51 -8.48
CA ARG A 73 -1.70 0.14 -8.68
C ARG A 73 -2.86 -0.76 -8.28
N ARG A 74 -2.85 -2.05 -8.65
CA ARG A 74 -3.88 -3.01 -8.23
C ARG A 74 -3.91 -3.17 -6.71
N LEU A 75 -2.75 -3.20 -6.06
CA LEU A 75 -2.62 -3.25 -4.61
C LEU A 75 -3.24 -2.00 -3.97
N ALA A 76 -2.93 -0.82 -4.50
CA ALA A 76 -3.50 0.42 -4.01
C ALA A 76 -5.02 0.41 -4.10
N ILE A 77 -5.58 -0.03 -5.23
CA ILE A 77 -7.04 -0.16 -5.43
C ILE A 77 -7.65 -1.13 -4.41
N GLY A 78 -7.04 -2.31 -4.23
CA GLY A 78 -7.51 -3.31 -3.26
C GLY A 78 -7.53 -2.80 -1.83
N LEU A 79 -6.49 -2.04 -1.45
CA LEU A 79 -6.37 -1.42 -0.13
C LEU A 79 -7.24 -0.16 0.04
N GLY A 80 -7.72 0.43 -1.05
CA GLY A 80 -8.28 1.79 -1.02
C GLY A 80 -7.22 2.83 -0.62
N ALA A 81 -5.97 2.58 -0.99
CA ALA A 81 -4.81 3.39 -0.66
C ALA A 81 -4.58 4.51 -1.69
N GLY A 82 -3.90 5.58 -1.28
CA GLY A 82 -3.28 6.50 -2.23
C GLY A 82 -2.16 5.81 -2.99
N TYR A 83 -2.01 6.08 -4.29
CA TYR A 83 -0.97 5.53 -5.15
C TYR A 83 -0.07 6.65 -5.66
N PHE A 84 1.24 6.47 -5.51
CA PHE A 84 2.27 7.44 -5.90
C PHE A 84 3.42 6.70 -6.56
N ARG A 85 4.12 7.32 -7.50
CA ARG A 85 5.42 6.83 -7.96
C ARG A 85 6.53 7.47 -7.16
N ILE A 86 7.65 6.77 -7.02
CA ILE A 86 8.81 7.27 -6.29
C ILE A 86 9.37 8.54 -6.92
N ASN A 87 9.30 8.65 -8.25
CA ASN A 87 9.74 9.84 -9.00
C ASN A 87 8.78 11.02 -8.83
N ASP A 88 7.50 10.76 -8.56
CA ASP A 88 6.51 11.80 -8.26
C ASP A 88 6.62 12.28 -6.80
N LEU A 89 7.31 11.51 -5.96
CA LEU A 89 7.42 11.77 -4.53
C LEU A 89 8.59 12.69 -4.21
N ARG A 90 8.30 14.00 -4.18
CA ARG A 90 9.07 14.92 -3.35
C ARG A 90 8.76 14.61 -1.87
N ALA A 91 9.78 14.52 -1.03
CA ALA A 91 9.61 14.14 0.38
C ALA A 91 8.61 15.05 1.11
N GLU A 92 8.53 16.31 0.70
CA GLU A 92 7.60 17.31 1.22
C GLU A 92 6.14 16.99 0.88
N GLU A 93 5.88 16.36 -0.27
CA GLU A 93 4.53 16.01 -0.73
C GLU A 93 3.98 14.81 0.03
N LEU A 94 4.84 13.81 0.32
CA LEU A 94 4.53 12.68 1.20
C LEU A 94 4.13 13.15 2.60
N VAL A 95 4.89 14.10 3.16
CA VAL A 95 4.61 14.73 4.46
C VAL A 95 3.29 15.51 4.41
N ARG A 96 3.01 16.24 3.32
CA ARG A 96 1.75 16.96 3.15
C ARG A 96 0.55 16.02 3.14
N ILE A 97 0.60 14.95 2.34
CA ILE A 97 -0.46 13.93 2.24
C ILE A 97 -0.73 13.28 3.60
N VAL A 98 0.33 12.95 4.34
CA VAL A 98 0.22 12.39 5.69
C VAL A 98 -0.45 13.39 6.65
N ARG A 99 -0.11 14.68 6.58
CA ARG A 99 -0.68 15.72 7.46
C ARG A 99 -2.11 16.10 7.12
N GLU A 100 -2.49 16.14 5.85
CA GLU A 100 -3.84 16.52 5.41
C GLU A 100 -4.88 15.46 5.75
N ASN A 101 -4.49 14.18 5.81
CA ASN A 101 -5.38 13.06 6.11
C ASN A 101 -5.43 12.68 7.61
N GLN A 102 -4.75 13.41 8.48
CA GLN A 102 -4.81 13.23 9.95
C GLN A 102 -5.93 14.03 10.64
N ARG A 103 -6.83 14.68 9.88
CA ARG A 103 -7.96 15.45 10.41
C ARG A 103 -9.21 14.61 10.65
#